data_AF-A0A7J7Q3J5-F1
#
_entry.id   AF-A0A7J7Q3J5-F1
#
_cell.length_a   1.000
_cell.length_b   1.000
_cell.length_c   1.000
_cell.angle_alpha   90.00
_cell.angle_beta   90.00
_cell.angle_gamma   90.00
#
_symmetry.space_group_name_H-M   'P 1'
#
loop_
_entity.id
_entity.type
_entity.pdbx_description
1 polymer ?
#
loop_
_entity_poly.entity_id
_entity_poly.type
_entity_poly.pdbx_seq_one_letter_code
_entity_poly.pdbx_strand_id
1 'polypeptide(L)'
;MVRRSFVDDALSQLAANPKKSAVFALHAIANARNNAICAGADPAKLWVAEAFVTKGRYRKSVAFMGRGNTGIKQTRYSHLNVTVRQLEEGDRSAAKAMLRRRPIHVAPLVQRLQQGRRGRAAGRQAQQQQPWRRRRQQQQQAS
;
A
#
# COMPACT_ATOMS: atom_id res chain seq x y z
N MET A 1 1.54 4.21 -7.05
CA MET A 1 1.92 3.96 -5.63
C MET A 1 2.55 5.19 -5.01
N VAL A 2 3.52 5.84 -5.68
CA VAL A 2 4.44 6.82 -5.08
C VAL A 2 3.99 8.29 -5.13
N ARG A 3 2.95 8.62 -5.91
CA ARG A 3 2.40 9.98 -5.92
C ARG A 3 1.74 10.25 -4.57
N ARG A 4 1.90 11.47 -4.04
CA ARG A 4 1.29 11.90 -2.78
C ARG A 4 1.73 11.01 -1.59
N SER A 5 3.03 10.85 -1.43
CA SER A 5 3.64 10.20 -0.27
C SER A 5 4.90 10.95 0.16
N PHE A 6 5.34 10.71 1.39
CA PHE A 6 6.67 11.13 1.82
C PHE A 6 7.73 10.40 0.99
N VAL A 7 8.87 11.06 0.78
CA VAL A 7 9.95 10.52 -0.04
C VAL A 7 10.53 9.25 0.59
N ASP A 8 10.67 9.20 1.92
CA ASP A 8 11.22 8.03 2.62
C ASP A 8 10.31 6.80 2.51
N ASP A 9 9.01 6.99 2.75
CA ASP A 9 7.98 5.95 2.55
C ASP A 9 7.98 5.45 1.10
N ALA A 10 8.12 6.36 0.14
CA ALA A 10 8.17 6.02 -1.28
C ALA A 10 9.38 5.15 -1.64
N LEU A 11 10.56 5.50 -1.12
CA LEU A 11 11.79 4.72 -1.33
C LEU A 11 11.64 3.32 -0.74
N SER A 12 11.11 3.21 0.47
CA SER A 12 10.83 1.92 1.13
C SER A 12 9.83 1.08 0.33
N GLN A 13 8.73 1.68 -0.15
CA GLN A 13 7.74 0.99 -0.98
C GLN A 13 8.30 0.52 -2.33
N LEU A 14 9.19 1.30 -2.94
CA LEU A 14 9.80 0.95 -4.22
C LEU A 14 10.87 -0.13 -4.07
N ALA A 15 11.65 -0.11 -2.99
CA ALA A 15 12.65 -1.14 -2.70
C ALA A 15 11.98 -2.51 -2.47
N ALA A 16 10.81 -2.54 -1.83
CA ALA A 16 10.05 -3.77 -1.62
C ALA A 16 9.28 -4.26 -2.88
N ASN A 17 9.27 -3.50 -3.97
CA ASN A 17 8.44 -3.82 -5.13
C ASN A 17 9.17 -4.77 -6.10
N PRO A 18 8.57 -5.93 -6.48
CA PRO A 18 9.22 -6.90 -7.35
C PRO A 18 9.29 -6.46 -8.83
N LYS A 19 8.60 -5.39 -9.23
CA LYS A 19 8.55 -4.96 -10.63
C LYS A 19 9.88 -4.34 -11.06
N LYS A 20 10.44 -4.79 -12.19
CA LYS A 20 11.65 -4.20 -12.80
C LYS A 20 11.57 -2.68 -12.97
N SER A 21 10.39 -2.14 -13.31
CA SER A 21 10.19 -0.70 -13.47
C SER A 21 10.38 0.11 -12.19
N ALA A 22 10.28 -0.53 -11.01
CA ALA A 22 10.45 0.13 -9.72
C ALA A 22 11.88 0.62 -9.50
N VAL A 23 12.88 -0.08 -10.05
CA VAL A 23 14.30 0.31 -9.96
C VAL A 23 14.54 1.69 -10.56
N PHE A 24 14.00 1.97 -11.75
CA PHE A 24 14.13 3.28 -12.39
C PHE A 24 13.45 4.40 -11.59
N ALA A 25 12.27 4.11 -11.02
CA ALA A 25 11.57 5.07 -10.18
C ALA A 25 12.33 5.36 -8.87
N LEU A 26 12.93 4.32 -8.28
CA LEU A 26 13.74 4.43 -7.07
C LEU A 26 14.94 5.35 -7.32
N HIS A 27 15.68 5.13 -8.41
CA HIS A 27 16.81 6.00 -8.76
C HIS A 27 16.38 7.45 -9.04
N ALA A 28 15.27 7.65 -9.77
CA ALA A 28 14.78 9.00 -10.07
C ALA A 28 14.40 9.77 -8.79
N ILE A 29 13.73 9.12 -7.83
CA ILE A 29 13.33 9.74 -6.56
C ILE A 29 14.54 9.96 -5.65
N ALA A 30 15.48 9.02 -5.59
CA ALA A 30 16.71 9.18 -4.85
C ALA A 30 17.52 10.38 -5.37
N ASN A 31 17.63 10.53 -6.69
CA ASN A 31 18.27 11.68 -7.32
C ASN A 31 17.51 12.99 -7.04
N ALA A 32 16.18 12.99 -7.14
CA ALA A 32 15.37 14.16 -6.82
C ALA A 32 15.52 14.59 -5.35
N ARG A 33 15.59 13.62 -4.42
CA ARG A 33 15.89 13.86 -3.00
C ARG A 33 17.26 14.51 -2.84
N ASN A 34 18.30 13.95 -3.44
CA ASN A 34 19.66 14.49 -3.35
C ASN A 34 19.73 15.93 -3.90
N ASN A 35 19.10 16.18 -5.04
CA ASN A 35 19.03 17.52 -5.62
C ASN A 35 18.31 18.51 -4.70
N ALA A 36 17.23 18.08 -4.03
CA ALA A 36 16.52 18.92 -3.07
C ALA A 36 17.36 19.21 -1.82
N ILE A 37 18.12 18.23 -1.31
CA ILE A 37 19.06 18.42 -0.20
C ILE A 37 20.16 19.40 -0.60
N CYS A 38 20.72 19.28 -1.81
CA CYS A 38 21.69 20.24 -2.34
C CYS A 38 21.11 21.65 -2.47
N ALA A 39 19.81 21.78 -2.70
CA ALA A 39 19.09 23.06 -2.70
C ALA A 39 18.74 23.59 -1.29
N GLY A 40 19.12 22.88 -0.21
CA GLY A 40 18.89 23.29 1.18
C GLY A 40 17.56 22.82 1.78
N ALA A 41 16.84 21.91 1.12
CA ALA A 41 15.58 21.38 1.66
C ALA A 41 15.82 20.30 2.73
N ASP A 42 14.98 20.29 3.77
CA ASP A 42 15.04 19.29 4.83
C ASP A 42 14.51 17.93 4.34
N PRO A 43 15.33 16.86 4.35
CA PRO A 43 14.93 15.53 3.86
C PRO A 43 13.71 14.96 4.58
N ALA A 44 13.49 15.29 5.85
CA ALA A 44 12.38 14.75 6.64
C ALA A 44 11.02 15.37 6.27
N LYS A 45 11.03 16.50 5.56
CA LYS A 45 9.84 17.25 5.14
C LYS A 45 9.56 17.13 3.64
N LEU A 46 10.33 16.32 2.92
CA LEU A 46 10.16 16.14 1.49
C LEU A 46 8.94 15.28 1.15
N TRP A 47 8.15 15.81 0.20
CA TRP A 47 6.94 15.19 -0.32
C TRP A 47 7.00 15.06 -1.83
N VAL A 48 6.56 13.91 -2.34
CA VAL A 48 6.40 13.70 -3.78
C VAL A 48 5.12 14.39 -4.23
N ALA A 49 5.25 15.61 -4.76
CA ALA A 49 4.13 16.38 -5.29
C ALA A 49 3.57 15.70 -6.55
N GLU A 50 4.45 15.42 -7.51
CA GLU A 50 4.07 14.86 -8.80
C GLU A 50 5.07 13.81 -9.26
N ALA A 51 4.56 12.74 -9.85
CA ALA A 51 5.36 11.73 -10.51
C ALA A 51 4.56 11.19 -11.69
N PHE A 52 5.01 11.44 -12.91
CA PHE A 52 4.33 11.01 -14.13
C PHE A 52 5.33 10.61 -15.21
N VAL A 53 4.85 9.82 -16.17
CA VAL A 53 5.66 9.29 -17.26
C VAL A 53 5.12 9.83 -18.57
N THR A 54 6.02 10.26 -19.45
CA THR A 54 5.69 10.69 -20.81
C THR A 54 6.29 9.73 -21.83
N LYS A 55 5.78 9.78 -23.07
CA LYS A 55 6.30 8.97 -24.17
C LYS A 55 7.68 9.48 -24.59
N GLY A 56 8.63 8.57 -24.78
CA GLY A 56 9.90 8.84 -25.42
C GLY A 56 9.89 8.45 -26.89
N ARG A 57 11.01 8.67 -27.59
CA ARG A 57 11.15 8.30 -29.01
C ARG A 57 11.12 6.79 -29.17
N TYR A 58 10.28 6.26 -30.05
CA TYR A 58 10.25 4.82 -30.33
C TYR A 58 11.27 4.46 -31.39
N ARG A 59 12.12 3.47 -31.09
CA ARG A 59 13.07 2.93 -32.06
C ARG A 59 12.40 1.81 -32.85
N LYS A 60 12.26 2.01 -34.16
CA LYS A 60 11.79 0.98 -35.09
C LYS A 60 12.97 0.11 -35.53
N SER A 61 12.74 -1.19 -35.65
CA SER A 61 13.69 -2.16 -36.18
C SER A 61 12.92 -3.23 -36.96
N VAL A 62 13.58 -3.88 -37.92
CA VAL A 62 12.95 -4.94 -38.71
C VAL A 62 12.86 -6.21 -37.86
N ALA A 63 11.70 -6.84 -37.83
CA ALA A 63 11.50 -8.19 -37.32
C ALA A 63 11.38 -9.13 -38.51
N PHE A 64 12.36 -10.01 -38.67
CA PHE A 64 12.31 -11.07 -39.68
C PHE A 64 11.34 -12.17 -39.23
N MET A 65 10.46 -12.58 -40.14
CA MET A 65 9.50 -13.66 -39.95
C MET A 65 9.73 -14.74 -41.02
N GLY A 66 9.03 -15.87 -40.90
CA GLY A 66 9.11 -16.93 -41.91
C GLY A 66 8.56 -16.49 -43.27
N ARG A 67 8.93 -17.22 -44.32
CA ARG A 67 8.47 -17.01 -45.71
C ARG A 67 8.81 -15.63 -46.30
N GLY A 68 9.93 -15.02 -45.88
CA GLY A 68 10.36 -13.71 -46.38
C GLY A 68 9.54 -12.52 -45.86
N ASN A 69 8.62 -12.74 -44.92
CA ASN A 69 7.84 -11.66 -44.32
C ASN A 69 8.69 -10.81 -43.37
N THR A 70 8.44 -9.51 -43.34
CA THR A 70 9.07 -8.58 -42.40
C THR A 70 8.03 -7.75 -41.67
N GLY A 71 8.22 -7.59 -40.36
CA GLY A 71 7.40 -6.74 -39.50
C GLY A 71 8.22 -5.60 -38.87
N ILE A 72 7.52 -4.67 -38.21
CA ILE A 72 8.16 -3.56 -37.50
C ILE A 72 8.19 -3.87 -35.99
N LYS A 73 9.37 -4.19 -35.46
CA LYS A 73 9.62 -4.26 -34.01
C LYS A 73 9.83 -2.85 -33.48
N GLN A 74 9.08 -2.47 -32.45
CA GLN A 74 9.21 -1.17 -31.79
C GLN A 74 9.76 -1.32 -30.38
N THR A 75 10.97 -0.80 -30.15
CA THR A 75 11.48 -0.59 -28.78
C THR A 75 10.97 0.75 -28.28
N ARG A 76 10.16 0.71 -27.23
CA ARG A 76 9.52 1.90 -26.65
C ARG A 76 10.36 2.45 -25.51
N TYR A 77 10.61 3.75 -25.55
CA TYR A 77 11.25 4.49 -24.47
C TYR A 77 10.24 5.45 -23.84
N SER A 78 10.54 5.92 -22.62
CA SER A 78 9.70 6.80 -21.84
C SER A 78 10.55 7.74 -20.99
N HIS A 79 10.02 8.92 -20.66
CA HIS A 79 10.65 9.84 -19.71
C HIS A 79 9.86 9.85 -18.40
N LEU A 80 10.57 9.72 -17.28
CA LEU A 80 9.98 9.79 -15.95
C LEU A 80 10.30 11.16 -15.35
N ASN A 81 9.26 11.92 -15.02
CA ASN A 81 9.36 13.22 -14.38
C ASN A 81 8.90 13.11 -12.92
N VAL A 82 9.73 13.61 -12.00
CA VAL A 82 9.46 13.59 -10.56
C VAL A 82 9.68 14.98 -10.01
N THR A 83 8.64 15.52 -9.36
CA THR A 83 8.68 16.81 -8.68
C THR A 83 8.53 16.58 -7.18
N VAL A 84 9.54 17.00 -6.43
CA VAL A 84 9.53 16.99 -4.95
C VAL A 84 9.37 18.41 -4.44
N ARG A 85 8.64 18.57 -3.33
CA ARG A 85 8.48 19.84 -2.64
C ARG A 85 8.62 19.64 -1.13
N GLN A 86 9.05 20.68 -0.43
CA GLN A 86 8.99 20.73 1.01
C GLN A 86 7.55 21.03 1.45
N LEU A 87 7.06 20.32 2.47
CA LEU A 87 5.78 20.62 3.10
C LEU A 87 6.02 21.46 4.36
N GLU A 88 5.20 22.50 4.51
CA GLU A 88 5.06 23.21 5.77
C GLU A 88 4.25 22.35 6.77
N GLU A 89 4.41 22.62 8.06
CA GLU A 89 3.87 21.78 9.13
C GLU A 89 2.33 21.64 9.07
N GLY A 90 1.64 22.71 8.68
CA GLY A 90 0.19 22.72 8.47
C GLY A 90 -0.24 21.73 7.37
N ASP A 91 0.41 21.78 6.22
CA ASP A 91 0.13 20.89 5.07
C ASP A 91 0.56 19.45 5.33
N ARG A 92 1.59 19.25 6.16
CA ARG A 92 2.07 17.92 6.55
C ARG A 92 0.99 17.13 7.27
N SER A 93 0.28 17.77 8.19
CA SER A 93 -0.81 17.13 8.96
C SER A 93 -1.97 16.72 8.05
N ALA A 94 -2.36 17.58 7.12
CA ALA A 94 -3.38 17.31 6.12
C ALA A 94 -2.97 16.18 5.17
N ALA A 95 -1.73 16.19 4.67
CA ALA A 95 -1.18 15.14 3.81
C ALA A 95 -1.18 13.77 4.52
N LYS A 96 -0.80 13.74 5.80
CA LYS A 96 -0.83 12.53 6.64
C LYS A 96 -2.26 12.04 6.88
N ALA A 97 -3.22 12.95 7.09
CA ALA A 97 -4.64 12.62 7.23
C ALA A 97 -5.22 12.03 5.93
N MET A 98 -4.85 12.57 4.76
CA MET A 98 -5.24 12.02 3.46
C MET A 98 -4.70 10.60 3.26
N LEU A 99 -3.46 10.32 3.70
CA LEU A 99 -2.86 8.99 3.57
C LEU A 99 -3.56 7.94 4.45
N ARG A 100 -3.98 8.33 5.67
CA ARG A 100 -4.71 7.47 6.62
C ARG A 100 -6.12 7.07 6.17
N ARG A 101 -6.74 7.84 5.27
CA ARG A 101 -8.08 7.56 4.74
C ARG A 101 -8.13 6.43 3.72
N ARG A 102 -7.00 5.83 3.34
CA ARG A 102 -7.01 4.66 2.45
C ARG A 102 -7.51 3.43 3.22
N PRO A 103 -8.67 2.86 2.87
CA PRO A 103 -9.10 1.62 3.50
C PRO A 103 -8.12 0.53 3.10
N ILE A 104 -7.33 0.06 4.05
CA ILE A 104 -6.51 -1.11 3.83
C ILE A 104 -7.50 -2.29 3.75
N HIS A 105 -7.51 -3.05 2.65
CA HIS A 105 -8.34 -4.24 2.46
C HIS A 105 -8.04 -5.38 3.48
N VAL A 106 -7.33 -5.12 4.59
CA VAL A 106 -7.15 -6.02 5.74
C VAL A 106 -8.19 -5.84 6.84
N ALA A 107 -9.00 -4.77 6.80
CA ALA A 107 -10.08 -4.55 7.77
C ALA A 107 -11.00 -5.78 7.99
N PRO A 108 -11.43 -6.53 6.94
CA PRO A 108 -12.30 -7.68 7.17
C PRO A 108 -11.60 -8.84 7.88
N LEU A 109 -10.28 -9.00 7.74
CA LEU A 109 -9.53 -10.09 8.39
C LEU A 109 -9.29 -9.80 9.88
N VAL A 110 -8.92 -8.56 10.19
CA VAL A 110 -8.70 -8.10 11.57
C VAL A 110 -10.01 -8.13 12.37
N GLN A 111 -11.14 -7.73 11.76
CA GLN A 111 -12.46 -7.83 12.38
C GLN A 111 -12.89 -9.29 12.63
N ARG A 112 -12.65 -10.22 11.68
CA ARG A 112 -12.94 -11.65 11.88
C ARG A 112 -12.10 -12.28 12.99
N LEU A 113 -10.83 -11.91 13.12
CA LEU A 113 -9.96 -12.39 14.21
C LEU A 113 -10.41 -11.88 15.59
N GLN A 114 -10.90 -10.64 15.66
CA GLN A 114 -11.45 -10.07 16.90
C GLN A 114 -12.79 -10.71 17.29
N GLN A 115 -13.66 -11.01 16.30
CA GLN A 115 -14.92 -11.71 16.51
C GLN A 115 -14.71 -13.18 16.96
N GLY A 116 -13.70 -13.86 16.40
CA GLY A 116 -13.34 -15.23 16.80
C GLY A 116 -12.76 -15.34 18.22
N ARG A 117 -12.08 -14.30 18.72
CA ARG A 117 -11.57 -14.27 20.11
C ARG A 117 -12.67 -14.02 21.15
N ARG A 118 -13.71 -13.24 20.82
CA ARG A 118 -14.87 -13.00 21.72
C ARG A 118 -15.75 -14.26 21.88
N GLY A 119 -15.92 -15.05 20.82
CA GLY A 119 -16.72 -16.29 20.88
C GLY A 119 -16.11 -17.42 21.73
N ARG A 120 -14.78 -17.53 21.79
CA ARG A 120 -14.10 -18.60 22.56
C ARG A 120 -14.04 -18.36 24.08
N ALA A 121 -14.19 -17.11 24.52
CA ALA A 121 -14.25 -16.77 25.95
C ALA A 121 -15.65 -17.05 26.54
N ALA A 122 -16.72 -16.82 25.78
CA ALA A 122 -18.09 -17.05 26.22
C ALA A 122 -18.46 -18.55 26.32
N GLY A 123 -17.85 -19.40 25.49
CA GLY A 123 -18.13 -20.85 25.48
C GLY A 123 -17.62 -21.64 26.70
N ARG A 124 -16.68 -21.10 27.49
CA ARG A 124 -16.15 -21.80 28.68
C ARG A 124 -17.03 -21.62 29.93
N GLN A 125 -17.84 -20.56 29.99
CA GLN A 125 -18.72 -20.30 31.13
C GLN A 125 -20.06 -21.05 31.01
N ALA A 126 -20.48 -21.39 29.78
CA ALA A 126 -21.73 -22.12 29.54
C ALA A 126 -21.65 -23.63 29.90
N GLN A 127 -20.45 -24.22 29.94
CA GLN A 127 -20.26 -25.63 30.33
C GLN A 127 -20.16 -25.86 31.86
N GLN A 128 -20.16 -24.80 32.68
CA GLN A 128 -20.09 -24.92 34.15
C GLN A 128 -21.44 -24.86 34.87
N GLN A 129 -22.58 -24.84 34.17
CA GLN A 129 -23.89 -24.93 34.83
C GLN A 129 -24.39 -26.38 34.80
N GLN A 130 -24.29 -27.02 35.97
CA GLN A 130 -24.39 -28.46 36.15
C GLN A 130 -25.82 -29.03 35.97
N PRO A 131 -25.99 -30.26 35.46
CA PRO A 131 -27.30 -30.81 35.07
C PRO A 131 -28.22 -31.26 36.23
N TRP A 132 -27.79 -31.20 37.49
CA TRP A 132 -28.54 -31.76 38.62
C TRP A 132 -29.53 -30.80 39.30
N ARG A 133 -29.63 -29.52 38.88
CA ARG A 133 -30.61 -28.57 39.44
C ARG A 133 -32.05 -28.73 38.92
N ARG A 134 -32.33 -29.65 37.99
CA ARG A 134 -33.70 -29.86 37.47
C ARG A 134 -34.59 -30.78 38.33
N ARG A 135 -34.06 -31.52 39.31
CA ARG A 135 -34.86 -32.44 40.13
C ARG A 135 -35.59 -31.80 41.33
N ARG A 136 -35.19 -30.60 41.78
CA ARG A 136 -35.85 -29.93 42.94
C ARG A 136 -37.08 -29.09 42.58
N GLN A 137 -37.18 -28.60 41.34
CA GLN A 137 -38.32 -27.75 40.95
C GLN A 137 -39.58 -28.55 40.56
N GLN A 138 -39.46 -29.82 40.18
CA GLN A 138 -40.62 -30.67 39.89
C GLN A 138 -41.36 -31.15 41.15
N GLN A 139 -40.73 -31.12 42.33
CA GLN A 139 -41.39 -31.49 43.60
C GLN A 139 -42.18 -30.35 44.25
N GLN A 140 -42.03 -29.10 43.82
CA GLN A 140 -42.77 -27.95 44.36
C GLN A 140 -44.04 -27.59 43.56
N GLN A 141 -44.33 -28.29 42.47
CA GLN A 141 -45.55 -28.08 41.67
C GLN A 141 -46.58 -29.22 41.84
N ALA A 142 -46.35 -30.12 42.80
CA ALA A 142 -47.24 -31.23 43.12
C ALA A 142 -47.53 -31.26 44.63
N SER A 143 -48.17 -30.21 45.14
CA SER A 143 -48.95 -30.17 46.40
C SER A 143 -49.79 -28.90 46.42
#